data_AF-A0A2L0EJW9-F1
#
_entry.id   AF-A0A2L0EJW9-F1
#
_cell.length_a   1.000
_cell.length_b   1.000
_cell.length_c   1.000
_cell.angle_alpha   90.00
_cell.angle_beta   90.00
_cell.angle_gamma   90.00
#
_symmetry.space_group_name_H-M   'P 1'
#
loop_
_entity.id
_entity.type
_entity.pdbx_description
1 polymer ?
#
loop_
_entity_poly.entity_id
_entity_poly.type
_entity_poly.pdbx_seq_one_letter_code
_entity_poly.pdbx_strand_id
1 'polypeptide(L)'
;MSAPDERIQALSRWIMEREVAGREAPADVAEGIEGAFRRLYQVMSTVIGPVGFQAVLTRAVHLTRRASPGLGACDVTCGETVVMKGLSGVIEREGAAGAIAAAAALLGNVVALLSSFIGEDLTFRLLRRGWTGLPGGGEGSGAEES
;
A
#
# COMPACT_ATOMS: atom_id res chain seq x y z
N MET A 1 19.10 3.96 -7.76
CA MET A 1 17.69 3.57 -7.60
C MET A 1 17.45 2.45 -8.59
N SER A 2 17.33 1.19 -8.12
CA SER A 2 16.81 0.14 -9.01
C SER A 2 15.42 0.55 -9.47
N ALA A 3 15.03 0.14 -10.67
CA ALA A 3 13.66 0.29 -11.14
C ALA A 3 12.71 -0.18 -10.03
N PRO A 4 11.60 0.55 -9.78
CA PRO A 4 10.61 0.08 -8.82
C PRO A 4 10.18 -1.32 -9.26
N ASP A 5 10.31 -2.28 -8.35
CA ASP A 5 9.98 -3.67 -8.62
C ASP A 5 8.55 -3.73 -9.22
N GLU A 6 8.47 -4.11 -10.49
CA GLU A 6 7.23 -4.08 -11.27
C GLU A 6 6.14 -4.94 -10.62
N ARG A 7 6.55 -6.01 -9.94
CA ARG A 7 5.65 -6.88 -9.17
C ARG A 7 5.04 -6.12 -8.00
N ILE A 8 5.86 -5.40 -7.24
CA ILE A 8 5.39 -4.59 -6.10
C ILE A 8 4.45 -3.48 -6.58
N GLN A 9 4.75 -2.84 -7.72
CA GLN A 9 3.90 -1.80 -8.28
C GLN A 9 2.56 -2.35 -8.79
N ALA A 10 2.57 -3.46 -9.52
CA ALA A 10 1.37 -4.12 -10.00
C ALA A 10 0.47 -4.56 -8.83
N LEU A 11 1.07 -5.15 -7.79
CA LEU A 11 0.36 -5.55 -6.57
C LEU A 11 -0.24 -4.35 -5.83
N SER A 12 0.52 -3.27 -5.69
CA SER A 12 0.05 -2.07 -4.97
C SER A 12 -1.10 -1.39 -5.68
N ARG A 13 -1.04 -1.34 -7.02
CA ARG A 13 -2.16 -0.86 -7.86
C ARG A 13 -3.39 -1.74 -7.70
N TRP A 14 -3.23 -3.06 -7.80
CA TRP A 14 -4.34 -4.00 -7.63
C TRP A 14 -5.02 -3.87 -6.26
N ILE A 15 -4.23 -3.72 -5.17
CA ILE A 15 -4.79 -3.50 -3.83
C ILE A 15 -5.62 -2.22 -3.80
N MET A 16 -5.11 -1.11 -4.35
CA MET A 16 -5.83 0.17 -4.34
C MET A 16 -7.12 0.12 -5.17
N GLU A 17 -7.07 -0.47 -6.36
CA GLU A 17 -8.26 -0.65 -7.21
C GLU A 17 -9.33 -1.48 -6.51
N ARG A 18 -8.93 -2.57 -5.83
CA ARG A 18 -9.83 -3.42 -5.07
C ARG A 18 -10.40 -2.71 -3.85
N GLU A 19 -9.58 -1.97 -3.11
CA GLU A 19 -10.01 -1.28 -1.89
C GLU A 19 -10.91 -0.09 -2.19
N VAL A 20 -10.71 0.60 -3.31
CA VAL A 20 -11.60 1.67 -3.78
C VAL A 20 -12.86 1.10 -4.44
N ALA A 21 -12.79 -0.07 -5.09
CA ALA A 21 -13.94 -0.80 -5.63
C ALA A 21 -14.85 0.03 -6.56
N GLY A 22 -14.26 0.95 -7.34
CA GLY A 22 -15.02 1.82 -8.26
C GLY A 22 -15.81 2.94 -7.58
N ARG A 23 -15.58 3.22 -6.29
CA ARG A 23 -16.13 4.41 -5.63
C ARG A 23 -15.66 5.68 -6.34
N GLU A 24 -16.56 6.65 -6.50
CA GLU A 24 -16.27 7.90 -7.23
C GLU A 24 -16.27 9.14 -6.32
N ALA A 25 -17.07 9.13 -5.24
CA ALA A 25 -17.15 10.27 -4.34
C ALA A 25 -15.81 10.46 -3.59
N PRO A 26 -15.30 11.70 -3.42
CA PRO A 26 -13.99 11.93 -2.81
C PRO A 26 -13.83 11.34 -1.41
N ALA A 27 -14.87 11.40 -0.58
CA ALA A 27 -14.87 10.83 0.77
C ALA A 27 -14.78 9.29 0.73
N ASP A 28 -15.54 8.67 -0.15
CA ASP A 28 -15.61 7.22 -0.35
C ASP A 28 -14.30 6.65 -0.90
N VAL A 29 -13.67 7.37 -1.84
CA VAL A 29 -12.32 7.04 -2.35
C VAL A 29 -11.28 7.17 -1.25
N ALA A 30 -11.34 8.24 -0.45
CA ALA A 30 -10.43 8.42 0.69
C ALA A 30 -10.59 7.29 1.72
N GLU A 31 -11.82 6.89 2.02
CA GLU A 31 -12.11 5.77 2.92
C GLU A 31 -11.52 4.46 2.39
N GLY A 32 -11.66 4.18 1.08
CA GLY A 32 -11.05 3.00 0.46
C GLY A 32 -9.53 3.00 0.58
N ILE A 33 -8.88 4.12 0.29
CA ILE A 33 -7.43 4.28 0.45
C ILE A 33 -7.01 4.06 1.91
N GLU A 34 -7.64 4.72 2.86
CA GLU A 34 -7.34 4.54 4.29
C GLU A 34 -7.60 3.10 4.75
N GLY A 35 -8.65 2.46 4.25
CA GLY A 35 -8.98 1.06 4.50
C GLY A 35 -7.84 0.13 4.11
N ALA A 36 -7.19 0.38 2.97
CA ALA A 36 -6.02 -0.36 2.52
C ALA A 36 -4.88 -0.30 3.55
N PHE A 37 -4.54 0.90 4.02
CA PHE A 37 -3.45 1.09 4.98
C PHE A 37 -3.81 0.61 6.39
N ARG A 38 -5.07 0.71 6.79
CA ARG A 38 -5.57 0.16 8.06
C ARG A 38 -5.44 -1.35 8.08
N ARG A 39 -5.82 -2.02 6.99
CA ARG A 39 -5.64 -3.47 6.84
C ARG A 39 -4.17 -3.86 6.83
N LEU A 40 -3.34 -3.08 6.14
CA LEU A 40 -1.89 -3.29 6.14
C LEU A 40 -1.31 -3.20 7.56
N TYR A 41 -1.70 -2.17 8.31
CA TYR A 41 -1.32 -1.98 9.71
C TYR A 41 -1.74 -3.18 10.57
N GLN A 42 -2.97 -3.65 10.44
CA GLN A 42 -3.48 -4.80 11.20
C GLN A 42 -2.65 -6.06 10.97
N VAL A 43 -2.27 -6.33 9.72
CA VAL A 43 -1.48 -7.53 9.40
C VAL A 43 -0.02 -7.35 9.82
N MET A 44 0.61 -6.25 9.44
CA MET A 44 2.06 -6.07 9.60
C MET A 44 2.46 -5.83 11.05
N SER A 45 1.62 -5.15 11.84
CA SER A 45 1.90 -4.89 13.26
C SER A 45 1.97 -6.16 14.10
N THR A 46 1.43 -7.29 13.61
CA THR A 46 1.58 -8.59 14.30
C THR A 46 3.00 -9.14 14.24
N VAL A 47 3.83 -8.66 13.32
CA VAL A 47 5.20 -9.15 13.10
C VAL A 47 6.23 -8.12 13.54
N ILE A 48 6.05 -6.85 13.15
CA ILE A 48 7.02 -5.78 13.43
C ILE A 48 6.57 -4.82 14.53
N GLY A 49 5.39 -5.04 15.11
CA GLY A 49 4.79 -4.17 16.12
C GLY A 49 4.26 -2.83 15.55
N PRO A 50 3.40 -2.12 16.30
CA PRO A 50 2.87 -0.81 15.89
C PRO A 50 3.95 0.24 15.63
N VAL A 51 4.96 0.31 16.50
CA VAL A 51 6.08 1.28 16.38
C VAL A 51 6.93 0.99 15.15
N GLY A 52 7.20 -0.30 14.87
CA GLY A 52 7.92 -0.70 13.67
C GLY A 52 7.17 -0.33 12.40
N PHE A 53 5.85 -0.58 12.36
CA PHE A 53 5.02 -0.18 11.23
C PHE A 53 4.99 1.34 11.04
N GLN A 54 4.83 2.11 12.11
CA GLN A 54 4.86 3.57 12.07
C GLN A 54 6.18 4.08 11.46
N ALA A 55 7.33 3.54 11.89
CA ALA A 55 8.63 3.91 11.33
C ALA A 55 8.74 3.61 9.82
N VAL A 56 8.24 2.45 9.38
CA VAL A 56 8.19 2.08 7.95
C VAL A 56 7.29 3.05 7.18
N LEU A 57 6.09 3.34 7.68
CA LEU A 57 5.15 4.23 7.01
C LEU A 57 5.71 5.65 6.90
N THR A 58 6.29 6.21 7.97
CA THR A 58 6.93 7.54 7.93
C THR A 58 8.03 7.59 6.88
N ARG A 59 8.86 6.56 6.79
CA ARG A 59 9.91 6.48 5.77
C ARG A 59 9.33 6.38 4.36
N ALA A 60 8.30 5.55 4.17
CA ALA A 60 7.63 5.40 2.88
C ALA A 60 6.99 6.72 2.42
N VAL A 61 6.34 7.48 3.32
CA VAL A 61 5.80 8.81 3.04
C VAL A 61 6.91 9.77 2.58
N HIS A 62 8.07 9.76 3.25
CA HIS A 62 9.22 10.56 2.82
C HIS A 62 9.71 10.21 1.41
N LEU A 63 9.74 8.92 1.06
CA LEU A 63 10.13 8.46 -0.28
C LEU A 63 9.09 8.87 -1.33
N THR A 64 7.80 8.70 -1.03
CA THR A 64 6.71 9.03 -1.97
C THR A 64 6.60 10.52 -2.22
N ARG A 65 6.77 11.36 -1.20
CA ARG A 65 6.70 12.83 -1.35
C ARG A 65 7.76 13.38 -2.32
N ARG A 66 8.91 12.70 -2.45
CA ARG A 66 9.94 13.06 -3.44
C ARG A 66 9.51 12.76 -4.89
N ALA A 67 8.67 11.74 -5.09
CA ALA A 67 8.25 11.29 -6.41
C ALA A 67 6.87 11.81 -6.84
N SER A 68 5.99 12.09 -5.86
CA SER A 68 4.59 12.48 -6.08
C SER A 68 4.21 13.65 -5.16
N PRO A 69 4.39 14.90 -5.60
CA PRO A 69 4.11 16.08 -4.77
C PRO A 69 2.66 16.19 -4.27
N GLY A 70 1.67 15.67 -5.02
CA GLY A 70 0.25 15.71 -4.65
C GLY A 70 -0.08 14.98 -3.34
N LEU A 71 0.62 13.88 -3.03
CA LEU A 71 0.49 13.19 -1.74
C LEU A 71 1.15 13.98 -0.59
N GLY A 72 1.99 14.96 -0.91
CA GLY A 72 2.63 15.84 0.06
C GLY A 72 1.66 16.74 0.83
N ALA A 73 0.49 17.01 0.25
CA ALA A 73 -0.56 17.81 0.87
C ALA A 73 -1.36 17.05 1.95
N CYS A 74 -1.28 15.72 1.98
CA CYS A 74 -1.94 14.90 3.00
C CYS A 74 -1.03 14.71 4.22
N ASP A 75 -1.61 14.84 5.40
CA ASP A 75 -0.95 14.46 6.66
C ASP A 75 -1.28 13.01 6.99
N VAL A 76 -0.28 12.15 6.84
CA VAL A 76 -0.39 10.70 7.07
C VAL A 76 0.13 10.40 8.47
N THR A 77 -0.78 9.98 9.35
CA THR A 77 -0.46 9.64 10.74
C THR A 77 -0.76 8.17 11.01
N CYS A 78 0.05 7.55 11.86
CA CYS A 78 -0.16 6.21 12.36
C CYS A 78 -0.06 6.24 13.89
N GLY A 79 -1.21 6.09 14.55
CA GLY A 79 -1.32 5.87 15.99
C GLY A 79 -1.86 4.47 16.24
N GLU A 80 -3.07 4.38 16.79
CA GLU A 80 -3.81 3.12 16.88
C GLU A 80 -4.27 2.60 15.51
N THR A 81 -4.36 3.49 14.53
CA THR A 81 -4.75 3.21 13.14
C THR A 81 -4.08 4.21 12.20
N VAL A 82 -4.13 3.93 10.89
CA VAL A 82 -3.66 4.85 9.86
C VAL A 82 -4.78 5.81 9.49
N VAL A 83 -4.46 7.11 9.48
CA VAL A 83 -5.35 8.20 9.09
C VAL A 83 -4.63 9.12 8.11
N MET A 84 -5.31 9.52 7.03
CA MET A 84 -4.80 10.40 5.98
C MET A 84 -5.61 11.70 5.95
N LYS A 85 -5.27 12.64 6.83
CA LYS A 85 -6.01 13.90 6.94
C LYS A 85 -5.86 14.73 5.67
N GLY A 86 -6.99 15.25 5.19
CA GLY A 86 -7.06 16.10 4.00
C GLY A 86 -7.15 15.34 2.68
N LEU A 87 -7.13 14.00 2.69
CA LEU A 87 -7.14 13.18 1.48
C LEU A 87 -8.38 13.42 0.61
N SER A 88 -9.57 13.53 1.21
CA SER A 88 -10.80 13.83 0.47
C SER A 88 -10.74 15.16 -0.28
N GLY A 89 -10.21 16.22 0.36
CA GLY A 89 -10.03 17.52 -0.28
C GLY A 89 -8.94 17.53 -1.37
N VAL A 90 -7.91 16.66 -1.24
CA VAL A 90 -6.95 16.43 -2.33
C VAL A 90 -7.62 15.72 -3.51
N ILE A 91 -8.43 14.69 -3.25
CA ILE A 91 -9.17 13.98 -4.29
C ILE A 91 -10.15 14.91 -5.02
N GLU A 92 -10.85 15.78 -4.29
CA GLU A 92 -11.77 16.75 -4.88
C GLU A 92 -11.05 17.74 -5.81
N ARG A 93 -9.84 18.18 -5.44
CA ARG A 93 -9.04 19.13 -6.23
C ARG A 93 -8.28 18.51 -7.40
N GLU A 94 -7.72 17.32 -7.20
CA GLU A 94 -6.72 16.71 -8.11
C GLU A 94 -7.26 15.46 -8.82
N GLY A 95 -8.44 14.98 -8.42
CA GLY A 95 -9.11 13.81 -8.98
C GLY A 95 -8.74 12.50 -8.29
N ALA A 96 -9.68 11.54 -8.32
CA ALA A 96 -9.53 10.23 -7.70
C ALA A 96 -8.37 9.42 -8.30
N ALA A 97 -8.20 9.43 -9.62
CA ALA A 97 -7.16 8.65 -10.30
C ALA A 97 -5.75 9.02 -9.82
N GLY A 98 -5.46 10.32 -9.65
CA GLY A 98 -4.18 10.80 -9.15
C GLY A 98 -3.93 10.37 -7.71
N ALA A 99 -4.94 10.48 -6.84
CA ALA A 99 -4.85 10.05 -5.46
C ALA A 99 -4.65 8.53 -5.32
N ILE A 100 -5.37 7.73 -6.11
CA ILE A 100 -5.24 6.27 -6.16
C ILE A 100 -3.83 5.88 -6.61
N ALA A 101 -3.31 6.50 -7.66
CA ALA A 101 -1.95 6.24 -8.14
C ALA A 101 -0.88 6.62 -7.10
N ALA A 102 -1.04 7.76 -6.43
CA ALA A 102 -0.13 8.20 -5.39
C ALA A 102 -0.20 7.31 -4.13
N ALA A 103 -1.39 6.85 -3.75
CA ALA A 103 -1.58 5.88 -2.69
C ALA A 103 -0.94 4.52 -3.03
N ALA A 104 -1.09 4.05 -4.27
CA ALA A 104 -0.43 2.84 -4.75
C ALA A 104 1.10 2.97 -4.70
N ALA A 105 1.65 4.13 -5.08
CA ALA A 105 3.08 4.39 -4.96
C ALA A 105 3.56 4.39 -3.50
N LEU A 106 2.78 4.96 -2.57
CA LEU A 106 3.07 4.89 -1.14
C LEU A 106 3.04 3.46 -0.61
N LEU A 107 2.02 2.68 -0.98
CA LEU A 107 1.93 1.27 -0.60
C LEU A 107 3.14 0.48 -1.16
N GLY A 108 3.53 0.73 -2.41
CA GLY A 108 4.69 0.10 -3.02
C GLY A 108 5.99 0.40 -2.26
N ASN A 109 6.18 1.64 -1.79
CA ASN A 109 7.32 1.99 -0.94
C ASN A 109 7.28 1.29 0.42
N VAL A 110 6.11 1.15 1.04
CA VAL A 110 5.97 0.37 2.29
C VAL A 110 6.36 -1.09 2.05
N VAL A 111 5.83 -1.72 0.99
CA VAL A 111 6.11 -3.12 0.66
C VAL A 111 7.59 -3.33 0.34
N ALA A 112 8.21 -2.45 -0.44
CA ALA A 112 9.64 -2.55 -0.75
C ALA A 112 10.52 -2.44 0.50
N LEU A 113 10.18 -1.53 1.43
CA LEU A 113 10.89 -1.41 2.71
C LEU A 113 10.72 -2.68 3.56
N LEU A 114 9.50 -3.22 3.65
CA LEU A 114 9.24 -4.46 4.38
C LEU A 114 10.03 -5.63 3.77
N SER A 115 10.00 -5.79 2.44
CA SER A 115 10.79 -6.82 1.75
C SER A 115 12.28 -6.71 2.05
N SER A 116 12.80 -5.48 2.16
CA SER A 116 14.22 -5.24 2.52
C SER A 116 14.56 -5.55 3.99
N PHE A 117 13.59 -5.46 4.91
CA PHE A 117 13.82 -5.64 6.34
C PHE A 117 13.52 -7.05 6.85
N ILE A 118 12.43 -7.66 6.38
CA ILE A 118 11.94 -8.95 6.87
C ILE A 118 11.95 -10.05 5.79
N GLY A 119 12.44 -9.71 4.59
CA GLY A 119 12.47 -10.60 3.43
C GLY A 119 11.20 -10.53 2.58
N GLU A 120 11.38 -10.77 1.29
CA GLU A 120 10.30 -10.73 0.29
C GLU A 120 9.22 -11.78 0.59
N ASP A 121 9.61 -13.06 0.76
CA ASP A 121 8.67 -14.15 0.99
C ASP A 121 7.75 -13.91 2.19
N LEU A 122 8.30 -13.41 3.30
CA LEU A 122 7.50 -13.10 4.48
C LEU A 122 6.56 -11.93 4.22
N THR A 123 7.04 -10.87 3.56
CA THR A 123 6.23 -9.70 3.20
C THR A 123 5.03 -10.10 2.35
N PHE A 124 5.23 -10.87 1.27
CA PHE A 124 4.15 -11.31 0.39
C PHE A 124 3.20 -12.32 1.08
N ARG A 125 3.72 -13.22 1.94
CA ARG A 125 2.84 -14.11 2.73
C ARG A 125 1.92 -13.33 3.67
N LEU A 126 2.43 -12.27 4.30
CA LEU A 126 1.61 -11.41 5.15
C LEU A 126 0.57 -10.66 4.33
N LEU A 127 0.94 -10.06 3.20
CA LEU A 127 -0.01 -9.39 2.31
C LEU A 127 -1.16 -10.32 1.89
N ARG A 128 -0.90 -11.60 1.59
CA ARG A 128 -1.95 -12.61 1.29
C ARG A 128 -2.91 -12.89 2.44
N ARG A 129 -2.51 -12.67 3.70
CA ARG A 129 -3.42 -12.77 4.85
C ARG A 129 -4.39 -11.59 4.91
N GLY A 130 -3.96 -10.41 4.44
CA GLY A 130 -4.84 -9.23 4.36
C GLY A 130 -5.75 -9.26 3.13
N TRP A 131 -5.23 -9.69 1.97
CA TRP A 131 -5.97 -9.65 0.71
C TRP A 131 -6.01 -11.02 0.04
N THR A 132 -7.21 -11.61 0.00
CA THR A 132 -7.47 -12.85 -0.73
C THR A 132 -7.45 -12.60 -2.24
N GLY A 133 -6.75 -13.48 -2.98
CA GLY A 133 -6.64 -13.39 -4.43
C GLY A 133 -5.57 -12.41 -4.95
N LEU A 134 -4.58 -12.06 -4.14
CA LEU A 134 -3.45 -11.24 -4.60
C LEU A 134 -2.75 -11.88 -5.82
N PRO A 135 -2.58 -11.14 -6.93
CA PRO A 135 -1.87 -11.63 -8.09
C PRO A 135 -0.40 -11.91 -7.76
N GLY A 136 0.18 -12.96 -8.35
CA GLY A 136 1.60 -13.29 -8.21
C GLY A 136 1.94 -14.38 -7.20
N GLY A 137 1.11 -15.43 -7.09
CA GLY A 137 1.59 -16.73 -6.62
C GLY A 137 2.20 -17.51 -7.78
N GLY A 138 3.52 -17.58 -7.85
CA GLY A 138 4.15 -18.63 -8.65
C GLY A 138 3.80 -19.97 -8.00
N GLU A 139 2.98 -20.77 -8.68
CA GLU A 139 2.95 -22.21 -8.49
C GLU A 139 4.31 -22.75 -8.94
N GLY A 140 5.18 -23.04 -7.97
CA GLY A 140 6.37 -23.81 -8.24
C GLY A 140 5.99 -25.27 -8.45
N SER A 141 6.16 -25.74 -9.70
CA SER A 141 6.59 -27.10 -10.06
C SER A 141 5.78 -28.28 -9.50
N GLY A 142 4.86 -28.78 -10.33
CA GLY A 142 4.47 -30.18 -10.40
C GLY A 142 4.56 -30.65 -11.84
N ALA A 143 5.79 -30.73 -12.38
CA ALA A 143 6.05 -31.59 -13.53
C ALA A 143 6.06 -33.03 -13.01
N GLU A 144 5.01 -33.78 -13.29
CA GLU A 144 5.08 -35.24 -13.32
C GLU A 144 4.60 -35.69 -14.70
N GLU A 145 5.52 -36.35 -15.39
CA GLU A 145 5.37 -37.06 -16.65
C GLU A 145 4.22 -38.08 -16.61
N SER A 146 3.47 -38.16 -17.70
CA SER A 146 2.98 -39.42 -18.29
C SER A 146 2.62 -39.18 -19.76
#